data_AF-A0A8B8QQK5-F1
#
_entry.id   AF-A0A8B8QQK5-F1
#
_cell.length_a   1.000
_cell.length_b   1.000
_cell.length_c   1.000
_cell.angle_alpha   90.00
_cell.angle_beta   90.00
_cell.angle_gamma   90.00
#
_symmetry.space_group_name_H-M   'P 1'
#
loop_
_entity.id
_entity.type
_entity.pdbx_description
1 polymer ?
#
loop_
_entity_poly.entity_id
_entity_poly.type
_entity_poly.pdbx_seq_one_letter_code
_entity_poly.pdbx_strand_id
1 'polypeptide(L)'
;MAPKQDPNTRFFIGVEGGSTASKLVLLNDSGKQLALVTGAATNPLIIGEEECFRRLNAMIVEAKSQGLCLSGCVTEHDCEMFGRNFMAAYPKLSKSCRVANDTMGSVYTSNLSDGIVLISGTGSNSILFNAQGQISTCGGWGHLFGEEGSAYWIAWKALKTLLDDNDNFSSSIYDTKRLREVICNHFKLPSESEIGYFYQPHDKKATKLSNDEAIDDIFRQAGCMLARMIVALLPKANQSVVEAGLNIICVGSVFNSWDLLEPGFVGLLSKHLRNFRLLKLKCSSAFGAAKFAAEQINYQLPIGKTTELLYAYSATTSGYLANGHHVNVDAAMRNGYDVHGINGRKNEGGKINGNSNGHSNGRSNGHSNGHSNGNYSNGHSHTNDNNPIETTNISSNCAII
;
A
#
# COMPACT_ATOMS: atom_id res chain seq x y z
N MET A 1 43.30 27.55 -5.83
CA MET A 1 42.31 27.83 -6.89
C MET A 1 41.32 26.68 -6.91
N ALA A 2 40.02 26.92 -6.70
CA ALA A 2 39.02 25.89 -6.93
C ALA A 2 39.07 25.49 -8.42
N PRO A 3 38.97 24.20 -8.78
CA PRO A 3 38.98 23.79 -10.18
C PRO A 3 37.86 24.52 -10.92
N LYS A 4 38.18 25.16 -12.05
CA LYS A 4 37.15 25.68 -12.96
C LYS A 4 36.31 24.50 -13.41
N GLN A 5 35.04 24.46 -13.01
CA GLN A 5 34.09 23.45 -13.47
C GLN A 5 33.97 23.53 -14.99
N ASP A 6 34.07 22.38 -15.67
CA ASP A 6 33.82 22.28 -17.10
C ASP A 6 32.36 22.71 -17.37
N PRO A 7 32.12 23.73 -18.23
CA PRO A 7 30.78 24.20 -18.57
C PRO A 7 29.87 23.13 -19.19
N ASN A 8 30.40 21.97 -19.59
CA ASN A 8 29.64 20.81 -20.07
C ASN A 8 29.26 19.79 -18.99
N THR A 9 29.68 19.99 -17.73
CA THR A 9 29.36 19.06 -16.63
C THR A 9 27.85 19.05 -16.39
N ARG A 10 27.23 17.88 -16.54
CA ARG A 10 25.80 17.69 -16.28
C ARG A 10 25.57 17.37 -14.82
N PHE A 11 24.46 17.87 -14.30
CA PHE A 11 24.00 17.61 -12.95
C PHE A 11 22.57 17.08 -13.01
N PHE A 12 22.29 16.12 -12.15
CA PHE A 12 21.00 15.46 -12.05
C PHE A 12 20.57 15.47 -10.59
N ILE A 13 19.38 15.98 -10.30
CA ILE A 13 18.74 15.71 -9.03
C ILE A 13 17.70 14.64 -9.23
N GLY A 14 17.50 13.86 -8.18
CA GLY A 14 16.26 13.16 -7.99
C GLY A 14 15.68 13.46 -6.63
N VAL A 15 14.35 13.45 -6.54
CA VAL A 15 13.61 13.61 -5.30
C VAL A 15 12.77 12.35 -5.06
N GLU A 16 12.87 11.80 -3.86
CA GLU A 16 11.95 10.84 -3.26
C GLU A 16 10.99 11.63 -2.36
N GLY A 17 9.75 11.80 -2.80
CA GLY A 17 8.71 12.50 -2.04
C GLY A 17 7.79 11.53 -1.32
N GLY A 18 7.75 11.59 0.00
CA GLY A 18 6.89 10.73 0.82
C GLY A 18 5.85 11.52 1.63
N SER A 19 4.93 10.78 2.26
CA SER A 19 3.90 11.34 3.15
C SER A 19 4.42 11.79 4.52
N THR A 20 5.64 11.42 4.90
CA THR A 20 6.25 11.79 6.19
C THR A 20 7.49 12.66 6.02
N ALA A 21 8.34 12.30 5.08
CA ALA A 21 9.60 12.97 4.79
C ALA A 21 9.93 12.80 3.31
N SER A 22 10.89 13.60 2.83
CA SER A 22 11.36 13.56 1.45
C SER A 22 12.89 13.58 1.44
N LYS A 23 13.49 13.00 0.40
CA LYS A 23 14.94 13.00 0.19
C LYS A 23 15.24 13.52 -1.20
N LEU A 24 16.30 14.30 -1.31
CA LEU A 24 16.81 14.81 -2.57
C LEU A 24 18.27 14.45 -2.70
N VAL A 25 18.66 13.89 -3.85
CA VAL A 25 20.07 13.66 -4.18
C VAL A 25 20.49 14.56 -5.33
N LEU A 26 21.70 15.13 -5.27
CA LEU A 26 22.38 15.75 -6.41
C LEU A 26 23.50 14.82 -6.88
N LEU A 27 23.50 14.47 -8.16
CA LEU A 27 24.50 13.64 -8.83
C LEU A 27 25.21 14.45 -9.93
N ASN A 28 26.50 14.19 -10.13
CA ASN A 28 27.17 14.60 -11.37
C ASN A 28 26.90 13.58 -12.49
N ASP A 29 27.42 13.88 -13.68
CA ASP A 29 27.41 13.02 -14.87
C ASP A 29 27.99 11.62 -14.65
N SER A 30 29.00 11.47 -13.79
CA SER A 30 29.54 10.15 -13.39
C SER A 30 28.68 9.38 -12.38
N GLY A 31 27.49 9.89 -12.01
CA GLY A 31 26.61 9.28 -11.00
C GLY A 31 27.11 9.42 -9.55
N LYS A 32 28.15 10.23 -9.31
CA LYS A 32 28.68 10.49 -7.97
C LYS A 32 27.74 11.43 -7.22
N GLN A 33 27.37 11.04 -6.00
CA GLN A 33 26.64 11.90 -5.07
C GLN A 33 27.47 13.12 -4.67
N LEU A 34 26.93 14.30 -4.97
CA LEU A 34 27.47 15.60 -4.56
C LEU A 34 26.76 16.16 -3.33
N ALA A 35 25.46 15.92 -3.21
CA ALA A 35 24.65 16.33 -2.05
C ALA A 35 23.52 15.35 -1.78
N LEU A 36 23.08 15.30 -0.52
CA LEU A 36 21.88 14.60 -0.06
C LEU A 36 21.16 15.51 0.94
N VAL A 37 19.93 15.90 0.63
CA VAL A 37 19.10 16.79 1.45
C VAL A 37 17.88 16.01 1.93
N THR A 38 17.54 16.14 3.21
CA THR A 38 16.30 15.60 3.77
C THR A 38 15.33 16.73 4.06
N GLY A 39 14.08 16.58 3.63
CA GLY A 39 13.04 17.58 3.78
C GLY A 39 11.75 16.99 4.37
N ALA A 40 10.78 17.88 4.59
CA ALA A 40 9.44 17.50 5.04
C ALA A 40 8.67 16.71 3.97
N ALA A 41 7.50 16.18 4.33
CA ALA A 41 6.60 15.49 3.42
C ALA A 41 6.26 16.32 2.18
N THR A 42 6.15 15.68 1.01
CA THR A 42 5.80 16.33 -0.27
C THR A 42 4.71 15.56 -1.01
N ASN A 43 3.73 15.01 -0.27
CA ASN A 43 2.55 14.39 -0.88
C ASN A 43 1.50 15.49 -1.19
N PRO A 44 1.26 15.83 -2.47
CA PRO A 44 0.40 16.95 -2.84
C PRO A 44 -1.07 16.70 -2.47
N LEU A 45 -1.52 15.45 -2.35
CA LEU A 45 -2.88 15.13 -1.90
C LEU A 45 -3.12 15.46 -0.42
N ILE A 46 -2.05 15.59 0.37
CA ILE A 46 -2.14 15.88 1.81
C ILE A 46 -1.91 17.38 2.09
N ILE A 47 -0.94 17.99 1.41
CA ILE A 47 -0.48 19.36 1.74
C ILE A 47 -0.86 20.42 0.70
N GLY A 48 -1.44 20.01 -0.43
CA GLY A 48 -1.69 20.88 -1.58
C GLY A 48 -0.45 21.11 -2.45
N GLU A 49 -0.68 21.48 -3.71
CA GLU A 49 0.40 21.67 -4.70
C GLU A 49 1.33 22.82 -4.35
N GLU A 50 0.81 23.97 -3.92
CA GLU A 50 1.60 25.17 -3.64
C GLU A 50 2.65 24.93 -2.55
N GLU A 51 2.22 24.34 -1.43
CA GLU A 51 3.13 24.00 -0.33
C GLU A 51 4.12 22.90 -0.74
N CYS A 52 3.68 21.94 -1.56
CA CYS A 52 4.57 20.93 -2.14
C CYS A 52 5.67 21.58 -2.99
N PHE A 53 5.30 22.49 -3.89
CA PHE A 53 6.23 23.24 -4.73
C PHE A 53 7.21 24.06 -3.90
N ARG A 54 6.75 24.73 -2.84
CA ARG A 54 7.60 25.51 -1.93
C ARG A 54 8.65 24.62 -1.26
N ARG A 55 8.24 23.45 -0.74
CA ARG A 55 9.15 22.49 -0.10
C ARG A 55 10.18 21.94 -1.08
N LEU A 56 9.75 21.55 -2.28
CA LEU A 56 10.63 21.06 -3.34
C LEU A 56 11.65 22.13 -3.75
N ASN A 57 11.19 23.36 -4.02
CA ASN A 57 12.08 24.47 -4.35
C ASN A 57 13.10 24.72 -3.24
N ALA A 58 12.69 24.70 -1.96
CA ALA A 58 13.62 24.88 -0.84
C ALA A 58 14.73 23.82 -0.83
N MET A 59 14.37 22.53 -1.00
CA MET A 59 15.35 21.45 -1.09
C MET A 59 16.27 21.59 -2.31
N ILE A 60 15.74 22.07 -3.44
CA ILE A 60 16.51 22.20 -4.67
C ILE A 60 17.43 23.43 -4.65
N VAL A 61 17.01 24.54 -4.07
CA VAL A 61 17.88 25.70 -3.88
C VAL A 61 19.10 25.32 -3.04
N GLU A 62 18.92 24.43 -2.07
CA GLU A 62 20.02 23.85 -1.29
C GLU A 62 20.94 22.96 -2.14
N ALA A 63 20.41 22.25 -3.14
CA ALA A 63 21.12 21.18 -3.86
C ALA A 63 21.50 21.43 -5.35
N LYS A 64 20.91 22.40 -6.06
CA LYS A 64 21.13 22.80 -7.48
C LYS A 64 20.84 21.74 -8.60
N SER A 65 19.72 21.90 -9.37
CA SER A 65 19.25 21.27 -10.68
C SER A 65 18.59 19.85 -10.71
N GLN A 66 17.45 19.58 -11.41
CA GLN A 66 16.28 18.71 -10.96
C GLN A 66 15.82 17.38 -11.64
N GLY A 67 15.09 16.56 -10.85
CA GLY A 67 14.17 15.44 -11.21
C GLY A 67 13.30 15.00 -9.99
N LEU A 68 12.03 14.60 -10.16
CA LEU A 68 11.06 14.41 -9.06
C LEU A 68 10.30 13.06 -9.11
N CYS A 69 10.23 12.31 -8.02
CA CYS A 69 9.34 11.16 -7.85
C CYS A 69 8.56 11.29 -6.53
N LEU A 70 7.23 11.44 -6.59
CA LEU A 70 6.41 11.89 -5.46
C LEU A 70 5.24 10.94 -5.17
N SER A 71 5.02 10.65 -3.90
CA SER A 71 3.80 9.97 -3.42
C SER A 71 2.61 10.91 -3.59
N GLY A 72 1.47 10.39 -4.07
CA GLY A 72 0.26 11.19 -4.33
C GLY A 72 0.15 11.77 -5.75
N CYS A 73 1.14 11.55 -6.62
CA CYS A 73 0.97 11.70 -8.07
C CYS A 73 0.49 10.35 -8.65
N VAL A 74 -0.80 10.26 -8.99
CA VAL A 74 -1.49 8.99 -9.22
C VAL A 74 -1.48 8.62 -10.71
N THR A 75 -1.83 9.55 -11.59
CA THR A 75 -1.89 9.30 -13.05
C THR A 75 -0.73 9.95 -13.80
N GLU A 76 -0.47 9.50 -15.02
CA GLU A 76 0.52 10.11 -15.93
C GLU A 76 0.16 11.58 -16.22
N HIS A 77 -1.13 11.87 -16.41
CA HIS A 77 -1.62 13.23 -16.61
C HIS A 77 -1.34 14.15 -15.42
N ASP A 78 -1.56 13.67 -14.18
CA ASP A 78 -1.26 14.42 -12.96
C ASP A 78 0.23 14.70 -12.84
N CYS A 79 1.07 13.70 -13.14
CA CYS A 79 2.53 13.84 -13.11
C CYS A 79 2.99 14.93 -14.11
N GLU A 80 2.48 14.89 -15.33
CA GLU A 80 2.81 15.88 -16.35
C GLU A 80 2.36 17.29 -15.97
N MET A 81 1.11 17.43 -15.50
CA MET A 81 0.55 18.72 -15.08
C MET A 81 1.33 19.30 -13.90
N PHE A 82 1.64 18.48 -12.90
CA PHE A 82 2.43 18.88 -11.74
C PHE A 82 3.82 19.39 -12.16
N GLY A 83 4.50 18.65 -13.05
CA GLY A 83 5.81 19.05 -13.58
C GLY A 83 5.76 20.37 -14.35
N ARG A 84 4.75 20.57 -15.20
CA ARG A 84 4.53 21.83 -15.94
C ARG A 84 4.28 23.01 -15.00
N ASN A 85 3.37 22.85 -14.04
CA ASN A 85 3.02 23.89 -13.07
C ASN A 85 4.22 24.28 -12.19
N PHE A 86 4.99 23.28 -11.74
CA PHE A 86 6.21 23.52 -10.96
C PHE A 86 7.25 24.32 -11.74
N MET A 87 7.48 23.99 -13.02
CA MET A 87 8.42 24.72 -13.88
C MET A 87 7.92 26.14 -14.19
N ALA A 88 6.61 26.36 -14.31
CA ALA A 88 6.03 27.69 -14.48
C ALA A 88 6.22 28.55 -13.22
N ALA A 89 6.08 27.97 -12.02
CA ALA A 89 6.32 28.66 -10.76
C ALA A 89 7.81 28.99 -10.52
N TYR A 90 8.73 28.13 -11.00
CA TYR A 90 10.19 28.29 -10.82
C TYR A 90 11.00 28.13 -12.12
N PRO A 91 10.86 29.06 -13.09
CA PRO A 91 11.37 28.88 -14.46
C PRO A 91 12.90 28.91 -14.58
N LYS A 92 13.62 29.42 -13.58
CA LYS A 92 15.10 29.49 -13.58
C LYS A 92 15.78 28.31 -12.90
N LEU A 93 15.00 27.36 -12.37
CA LEU A 93 15.47 26.35 -11.43
C LEU A 93 16.04 25.10 -12.13
N SER A 94 15.56 24.79 -13.32
CA SER A 94 16.05 23.67 -14.15
C SER A 94 15.80 23.94 -15.63
N LYS A 95 16.46 23.16 -16.50
CA LYS A 95 16.16 23.11 -17.94
C LYS A 95 14.99 22.17 -18.27
N SER A 96 14.78 21.17 -17.44
CA SER A 96 13.71 20.16 -17.59
C SER A 96 13.31 19.60 -16.21
N CYS A 97 12.09 19.08 -16.12
CA CYS A 97 11.58 18.38 -14.95
C CYS A 97 10.76 17.17 -15.41
N ARG A 98 10.94 16.04 -14.74
CA ARG A 98 10.17 14.82 -14.94
C ARG A 98 9.59 14.39 -13.61
N VAL A 99 8.31 14.05 -13.60
CA VAL A 99 7.56 13.62 -12.42
C VAL A 99 7.07 12.20 -12.66
N ALA A 100 7.12 11.37 -11.62
CA ALA A 100 6.50 10.06 -11.60
C ALA A 100 6.02 9.71 -10.20
N ASN A 101 5.22 8.65 -10.12
CA ASN A 101 4.83 8.00 -8.89
C ASN A 101 6.06 7.53 -8.08
N ASP A 102 5.96 7.52 -6.75
CA ASP A 102 7.04 7.14 -5.82
C ASP A 102 7.64 5.74 -6.08
N THR A 103 6.82 4.83 -6.60
CA THR A 103 7.25 3.49 -7.03
C THR A 103 8.31 3.50 -8.13
N MET A 104 8.25 4.46 -9.07
CA MET A 104 9.19 4.53 -10.19
C MET A 104 10.60 4.87 -9.73
N GLY A 105 10.76 5.77 -8.75
CA GLY A 105 12.07 6.03 -8.16
C GLY A 105 12.71 4.74 -7.63
N SER A 106 11.92 3.85 -7.05
CA SER A 106 12.39 2.55 -6.54
C SER A 106 12.75 1.57 -7.66
N VAL A 107 11.94 1.50 -8.73
CA VAL A 107 12.24 0.72 -9.94
C VAL A 107 13.59 1.14 -10.52
N TYR A 108 13.75 2.43 -10.81
CA TYR A 108 14.97 2.96 -11.41
C TYR A 108 16.18 2.82 -10.52
N THR A 109 15.99 2.95 -9.20
CA THR A 109 17.07 2.75 -8.24
C THR A 109 17.52 1.30 -8.29
N SER A 110 16.61 0.33 -8.34
CA SER A 110 16.94 -1.10 -8.21
C SER A 110 17.86 -1.68 -9.29
N ASN A 111 17.92 -1.03 -10.46
CA ASN A 111 18.60 -1.53 -11.66
C ASN A 111 18.11 -2.91 -12.14
N LEU A 112 16.93 -3.37 -11.70
CA LEU A 112 16.29 -4.56 -12.24
C LEU A 112 15.58 -4.22 -13.55
N SER A 113 15.55 -5.17 -14.48
CA SER A 113 14.76 -5.08 -15.71
C SER A 113 13.35 -5.62 -15.52
N ASP A 114 13.13 -6.52 -14.57
CA ASP A 114 11.83 -7.13 -14.29
C ASP A 114 11.73 -7.45 -12.79
N GLY A 115 10.54 -7.28 -12.23
CA GLY A 115 10.27 -7.60 -10.84
C GLY A 115 9.10 -6.80 -10.29
N ILE A 116 8.98 -6.83 -8.96
CA ILE A 116 7.96 -6.09 -8.24
C ILE A 116 8.62 -5.06 -7.32
N VAL A 117 8.07 -3.85 -7.26
CA VAL A 117 8.28 -2.94 -6.11
C VAL A 117 7.07 -3.06 -5.22
N LEU A 118 7.30 -3.34 -3.93
CA LEU A 118 6.28 -3.39 -2.90
C LEU A 118 6.63 -2.36 -1.82
N ILE A 119 5.80 -1.32 -1.73
CA ILE A 119 5.90 -0.25 -0.75
C ILE A 119 5.01 -0.60 0.46
N SER A 120 5.57 -0.47 1.65
CA SER A 120 4.84 -0.41 2.92
C SER A 120 5.52 0.56 3.90
N GLY A 121 5.02 1.80 3.92
CA GLY A 121 5.38 2.88 4.82
C GLY A 121 4.14 3.40 5.52
N THR A 122 3.88 4.71 5.46
CA THR A 122 2.60 5.29 5.91
C THR A 122 1.42 4.67 5.14
N GLY A 123 1.60 4.53 3.83
CA GLY A 123 0.72 3.78 2.94
C GLY A 123 1.42 2.55 2.35
N SER A 124 0.72 1.80 1.50
CA SER A 124 1.20 0.67 0.72
C SER A 124 0.79 0.79 -0.75
N ASN A 125 1.70 0.35 -1.62
CA ASN A 125 1.50 0.32 -3.06
C ASN A 125 2.37 -0.81 -3.65
N SER A 126 1.93 -1.43 -4.73
CA SER A 126 2.72 -2.44 -5.42
C SER A 126 2.66 -2.24 -6.92
N ILE A 127 3.82 -2.31 -7.58
CA ILE A 127 3.91 -2.32 -9.03
C ILE A 127 4.75 -3.50 -9.52
N LEU A 128 4.27 -4.15 -10.57
CA LEU A 128 5.01 -5.08 -11.40
C LEU A 128 5.51 -4.30 -12.61
N PHE A 129 6.79 -4.46 -12.94
CA PHE A 129 7.42 -3.84 -14.10
C PHE A 129 8.25 -4.88 -14.87
N ASN A 130 8.40 -4.68 -16.18
CA ASN A 130 9.21 -5.55 -17.04
C ASN A 130 10.16 -4.76 -17.95
N ALA A 131 10.99 -5.50 -18.69
CA ALA A 131 12.05 -4.93 -19.52
C ALA A 131 11.50 -4.12 -20.71
N GLN A 132 10.23 -4.31 -21.06
CA GLN A 132 9.51 -3.57 -22.09
C GLN A 132 8.90 -2.26 -21.56
N GLY A 133 9.07 -1.97 -20.26
CA GLY A 133 8.50 -0.79 -19.62
C GLY A 133 7.00 -0.91 -19.31
N GLN A 134 6.41 -2.11 -19.41
CA GLN A 134 5.02 -2.32 -19.03
C GLN A 134 4.90 -2.33 -17.52
N ILE A 135 3.85 -1.66 -17.01
CA ILE A 135 3.58 -1.53 -15.58
C ILE A 135 2.20 -2.09 -15.28
N SER A 136 2.07 -2.80 -14.16
CA SER A 136 0.80 -3.20 -13.58
C SER A 136 0.80 -2.91 -12.09
N THR A 137 -0.29 -2.35 -11.57
CA THR A 137 -0.36 -1.86 -10.19
C THR A 137 -1.37 -2.65 -9.35
N CYS A 138 -1.17 -2.65 -8.04
CA CYS A 138 -2.11 -3.13 -7.04
C CYS A 138 -1.96 -2.28 -5.77
N GLY A 139 -3.06 -1.71 -5.28
CA GLY A 139 -3.06 -0.76 -4.15
C GLY A 139 -2.71 0.68 -4.56
N GLY A 140 -2.31 1.50 -3.58
CA GLY A 140 -2.01 2.92 -3.81
C GLY A 140 -3.24 3.84 -3.91
N TRP A 141 -4.40 3.42 -3.41
CA TRP A 141 -5.67 4.15 -3.51
C TRP A 141 -5.91 5.20 -2.41
N GLY A 142 -4.95 5.38 -1.50
CA GLY A 142 -5.11 6.25 -0.34
C GLY A 142 -5.85 5.57 0.80
N HIS A 143 -5.66 6.11 2.01
CA HIS A 143 -6.14 5.55 3.28
C HIS A 143 -7.66 5.35 3.41
N LEU A 144 -8.47 6.01 2.58
CA LEU A 144 -9.92 5.82 2.57
C LEU A 144 -10.35 4.56 1.82
N PHE A 145 -9.58 4.14 0.81
CA PHE A 145 -9.97 3.09 -0.14
C PHE A 145 -8.98 1.92 -0.21
N GLY A 146 -7.95 1.91 0.64
CA GLY A 146 -6.93 0.86 0.66
C GLY A 146 -5.86 1.07 1.72
N GLU A 147 -4.59 0.93 1.31
CA GLU A 147 -3.38 0.95 2.16
C GLU A 147 -3.18 -0.33 2.98
N GLU A 148 -3.71 -1.47 2.52
CA GLU A 148 -3.61 -2.73 3.25
C GLU A 148 -2.15 -3.13 3.50
N GLY A 149 -1.86 -3.46 4.75
CA GLY A 149 -0.51 -3.82 5.21
C GLY A 149 0.46 -2.65 5.39
N SER A 150 -0.01 -1.40 5.26
CA SER A 150 0.72 -0.19 5.64
C SER A 150 0.73 0.08 7.14
N ALA A 151 1.51 1.06 7.59
CA ALA A 151 1.48 1.53 8.98
C ALA A 151 0.11 2.12 9.36
N TYR A 152 -0.57 2.80 8.43
CA TYR A 152 -1.93 3.30 8.66
C TYR A 152 -2.90 2.13 8.90
N TRP A 153 -2.86 1.12 8.04
CA TRP A 153 -3.72 -0.05 8.16
C TRP A 153 -3.45 -0.84 9.45
N ILE A 154 -2.19 -1.00 9.83
CA ILE A 154 -1.80 -1.66 11.10
C ILE A 154 -2.38 -0.89 12.30
N ALA A 155 -2.23 0.43 12.34
CA ALA A 155 -2.76 1.26 13.42
C ALA A 155 -4.30 1.23 13.47
N TRP A 156 -4.96 1.32 12.31
CA TRP A 156 -6.41 1.21 12.21
C TRP A 156 -6.92 -0.16 12.66
N LYS A 157 -6.26 -1.25 12.23
CA LYS A 157 -6.63 -2.61 12.63
C LYS A 157 -6.47 -2.83 14.13
N ALA A 158 -5.39 -2.31 14.72
CA ALA A 158 -5.17 -2.30 16.17
C ALA A 158 -6.31 -1.60 16.93
N LEU A 159 -6.68 -0.38 16.51
CA LEU A 159 -7.80 0.36 17.11
C LEU A 159 -9.12 -0.40 16.96
N LYS A 160 -9.42 -0.90 15.76
CA LYS A 160 -10.67 -1.61 15.48
C LYS A 160 -10.78 -2.91 16.27
N THR A 161 -9.70 -3.69 16.36
CA THR A 161 -9.66 -4.92 17.17
C THR A 161 -9.91 -4.63 18.65
N LEU A 162 -9.30 -3.57 19.21
CA LEU A 162 -9.53 -3.20 20.60
C LEU A 162 -11.00 -2.79 20.86
N LEU A 163 -11.57 -1.94 19.98
CA LEU A 163 -12.95 -1.47 20.13
C LEU A 163 -13.96 -2.61 19.98
N ASP A 164 -13.76 -3.48 18.98
CA ASP A 164 -14.67 -4.61 18.74
C ASP A 164 -14.66 -5.63 19.88
N ASP A 165 -13.50 -5.86 20.49
CA ASP A 165 -13.36 -6.73 21.65
C ASP A 165 -14.07 -6.14 22.88
N ASN A 166 -13.92 -4.83 23.12
CA ASN A 166 -14.58 -4.13 24.23
C ASN A 166 -16.11 -4.10 24.09
N ASP A 167 -16.60 -3.86 22.89
CA ASP A 167 -18.03 -3.80 22.60
C ASP A 167 -18.68 -5.20 22.51
N ASN A 168 -17.89 -6.28 22.60
CA ASN A 168 -18.29 -7.64 22.28
C ASN A 168 -18.88 -7.77 20.86
N PHE A 169 -18.47 -6.89 19.94
CA PHE A 169 -18.89 -6.94 18.54
C PHE A 169 -18.18 -8.08 17.79
N SER A 170 -16.86 -8.18 17.97
CA SER A 170 -16.05 -9.32 17.53
C SER A 170 -14.93 -9.54 18.53
N SER A 171 -15.04 -10.60 19.33
CA SER A 171 -14.05 -10.91 20.38
C SER A 171 -12.71 -11.30 19.77
N SER A 172 -11.65 -10.71 20.30
CA SER A 172 -10.28 -11.12 19.97
C SER A 172 -10.01 -12.53 20.49
N ILE A 173 -9.29 -13.34 19.71
CA ILE A 173 -8.81 -14.65 20.16
C ILE A 173 -7.61 -14.57 21.12
N TYR A 174 -7.02 -13.38 21.25
CA TYR A 174 -5.88 -13.07 22.14
C TYR A 174 -6.26 -12.00 23.16
N ASP A 175 -5.58 -11.96 24.31
CA ASP A 175 -5.77 -10.92 25.33
C ASP A 175 -5.43 -9.53 24.77
N THR A 176 -6.36 -8.57 24.86
CA THR A 176 -6.21 -7.21 24.31
C THR A 176 -5.68 -6.20 25.33
N LYS A 177 -5.37 -6.60 26.57
CA LYS A 177 -4.86 -5.66 27.61
C LYS A 177 -3.60 -4.92 27.16
N ARG A 178 -2.63 -5.63 26.59
CA ARG A 178 -1.39 -5.00 26.13
C ARG A 178 -1.63 -4.07 24.94
N LEU A 179 -2.48 -4.49 24.00
CA LEU A 179 -2.92 -3.67 22.88
C LEU A 179 -3.55 -2.36 23.37
N ARG A 180 -4.42 -2.43 24.39
CA ARG A 180 -5.01 -1.27 25.07
C ARG A 180 -3.97 -0.35 25.68
N GLU A 181 -3.03 -0.88 26.47
CA GLU A 181 -1.95 -0.10 27.07
C GLU A 181 -1.15 0.66 26.01
N VAL A 182 -0.80 -0.02 24.92
CA VAL A 182 -0.03 0.55 23.82
C VAL A 182 -0.78 1.70 23.15
N ILE A 183 -2.05 1.48 22.81
CA ILE A 183 -2.89 2.48 22.15
C ILE A 183 -3.07 3.70 23.07
N CYS A 184 -3.44 3.48 24.33
CA CYS A 184 -3.65 4.57 25.29
C CYS A 184 -2.36 5.36 25.54
N ASN A 185 -1.22 4.68 25.69
CA ASN A 185 0.07 5.36 25.87
C ASN A 185 0.50 6.16 24.64
N HIS A 186 0.28 5.61 23.43
CA HIS A 186 0.64 6.29 22.18
C HIS A 186 -0.18 7.56 21.96
N PHE A 187 -1.50 7.47 22.10
CA PHE A 187 -2.41 8.59 21.92
C PHE A 187 -2.60 9.45 23.17
N LYS A 188 -1.92 9.10 24.28
CA LYS A 188 -2.03 9.76 25.59
C LYS A 188 -3.47 9.81 26.10
N LEU A 189 -4.17 8.70 25.95
CA LEU A 189 -5.56 8.54 26.37
C LEU A 189 -5.62 8.05 27.82
N PRO A 190 -6.54 8.59 28.64
CA PRO A 190 -6.88 8.02 29.94
C PRO A 190 -7.52 6.64 29.80
N SER A 191 -8.30 6.42 28.74
CA SER A 191 -8.96 5.15 28.43
C SER A 191 -9.30 5.04 26.94
N GLU A 192 -9.59 3.82 26.48
CA GLU A 192 -10.07 3.53 25.13
C GLU A 192 -11.39 4.23 24.77
N SER A 193 -12.22 4.57 25.76
CA SER A 193 -13.52 5.23 25.51
C SER A 193 -13.36 6.60 24.86
N GLU A 194 -12.16 7.19 24.97
CA GLU A 194 -11.84 8.49 24.40
C GLU A 194 -11.28 8.42 22.97
N ILE A 195 -11.08 7.20 22.41
CA ILE A 195 -10.62 7.02 21.03
C ILE A 195 -11.55 7.74 20.04
N GLY A 196 -12.86 7.76 20.30
CA GLY A 196 -13.86 8.42 19.45
C GLY A 196 -13.69 9.95 19.32
N TYR A 197 -12.98 10.59 20.26
CA TYR A 197 -12.70 12.04 20.18
C TYR A 197 -11.57 12.37 19.19
N PHE A 198 -10.80 11.36 18.74
CA PHE A 198 -9.72 11.52 17.78
C PHE A 198 -10.21 11.26 16.36
N TYR A 199 -11.06 12.15 15.83
CA TYR A 199 -11.48 12.10 14.42
C TYR A 199 -10.33 12.41 13.44
N GLN A 200 -9.20 12.92 13.93
CA GLN A 200 -8.03 13.28 13.13
C GLN A 200 -6.79 12.55 13.67
N PRO A 201 -6.46 11.34 13.17
CA PRO A 201 -5.22 10.67 13.53
C PRO A 201 -4.04 11.44 12.91
N HIS A 202 -3.43 12.34 13.70
CA HIS A 202 -2.27 13.12 13.26
C HIS A 202 -0.95 12.33 13.31
N ASP A 203 -0.89 11.22 14.06
CA ASP A 203 0.32 10.42 14.19
C ASP A 203 0.19 9.07 13.45
N LYS A 204 0.94 8.95 12.35
CA LYS A 204 0.89 7.79 11.43
C LYS A 204 2.02 6.78 11.69
N LYS A 205 2.59 6.78 12.90
CA LYS A 205 3.76 5.97 13.25
C LYS A 205 3.34 4.68 13.96
N ALA A 206 3.45 3.56 13.26
CA ALA A 206 3.42 2.26 13.91
C ALA A 206 4.67 2.11 14.80
N THR A 207 4.46 1.89 16.10
CA THR A 207 5.57 1.64 17.03
C THR A 207 5.83 0.14 17.07
N LYS A 208 7.09 -0.29 16.87
CA LYS A 208 7.47 -1.70 17.00
C LYS A 208 7.32 -2.11 18.46
N LEU A 209 6.31 -2.90 18.75
CA LEU A 209 6.10 -3.53 20.03
C LEU A 209 6.04 -5.03 19.76
N SER A 210 7.11 -5.72 20.11
CA SER A 210 7.18 -7.18 20.08
C SER A 210 6.79 -7.74 21.44
N ASN A 211 6.31 -8.98 21.45
CA ASN A 211 5.92 -9.80 22.62
C ASN A 211 4.46 -9.63 23.08
N ASP A 212 3.52 -9.58 22.13
CA ASP A 212 2.09 -9.70 22.43
C ASP A 212 1.37 -10.39 21.27
N GLU A 213 0.56 -11.42 21.57
CA GLU A 213 -0.06 -12.26 20.53
C GLU A 213 -1.07 -11.50 19.68
N ALA A 214 -1.80 -10.52 20.24
CA ALA A 214 -2.74 -9.70 19.49
C ALA A 214 -2.00 -8.78 18.51
N ILE A 215 -0.91 -8.15 18.96
CA ILE A 215 -0.05 -7.30 18.11
C ILE A 215 0.62 -8.15 17.02
N ASP A 216 1.19 -9.30 17.37
CA ASP A 216 1.86 -10.21 16.44
C ASP A 216 0.88 -10.69 15.36
N ASP A 217 -0.38 -10.98 15.73
CA ASP A 217 -1.41 -11.35 14.76
C ASP A 217 -1.77 -10.22 13.80
N ILE A 218 -1.84 -8.97 14.26
CA ILE A 218 -2.09 -7.81 13.38
C ILE A 218 -0.95 -7.66 12.36
N PHE A 219 0.31 -7.79 12.78
CA PHE A 219 1.45 -7.76 11.86
C PHE A 219 1.46 -8.97 10.91
N ARG A 220 1.10 -10.17 11.39
CA ARG A 220 0.92 -11.35 10.54
C ARG A 220 -0.15 -11.08 9.47
N GLN A 221 -1.29 -10.49 9.83
CA GLN A 221 -2.32 -10.11 8.88
C GLN A 221 -1.82 -9.04 7.89
N ALA A 222 -1.04 -8.06 8.33
CA ALA A 222 -0.40 -7.08 7.45
C ALA A 222 0.54 -7.76 6.44
N GLY A 223 1.34 -8.73 6.88
CA GLY A 223 2.17 -9.56 6.00
C GLY A 223 1.34 -10.30 4.94
N CYS A 224 0.20 -10.88 5.34
CA CYS A 224 -0.74 -11.50 4.40
C CYS A 224 -1.27 -10.51 3.37
N MET A 225 -1.65 -9.28 3.78
CA MET A 225 -2.17 -8.26 2.87
C MET A 225 -1.12 -7.86 1.83
N LEU A 226 0.12 -7.62 2.27
CA LEU A 226 1.23 -7.30 1.40
C LEU A 226 1.52 -8.42 0.40
N ALA A 227 1.46 -9.69 0.82
CA ALA A 227 1.60 -10.84 -0.07
C ALA A 227 0.44 -10.94 -1.08
N ARG A 228 -0.80 -10.56 -0.71
CA ARG A 228 -1.94 -10.53 -1.65
C ARG A 228 -1.73 -9.55 -2.80
N MET A 229 -1.10 -8.41 -2.54
CA MET A 229 -0.78 -7.43 -3.58
C MET A 229 0.12 -8.05 -4.65
N ILE A 230 1.10 -8.87 -4.23
CA ILE A 230 1.96 -9.62 -5.15
C ILE A 230 1.15 -10.67 -5.90
N VAL A 231 0.35 -11.49 -5.19
CA VAL A 231 -0.49 -12.54 -5.81
C VAL A 231 -1.41 -11.95 -6.88
N ALA A 232 -1.99 -10.78 -6.64
CA ALA A 232 -2.84 -10.07 -7.60
C ALA A 232 -2.10 -9.66 -8.88
N LEU A 233 -0.78 -9.44 -8.79
CA LEU A 233 0.07 -9.07 -9.92
C LEU A 233 0.65 -10.27 -10.67
N LEU A 234 0.73 -11.46 -10.04
CA LEU A 234 1.33 -12.66 -10.64
C LEU A 234 0.76 -13.06 -12.02
N PRO A 235 -0.55 -12.98 -12.29
CA PRO A 235 -1.09 -13.33 -13.61
C PRO A 235 -0.55 -12.46 -14.76
N LYS A 236 0.01 -11.30 -14.44
CA LYS A 236 0.59 -10.35 -15.41
C LYS A 236 2.12 -10.44 -15.48
N ALA A 237 2.75 -11.22 -14.59
CA ALA A 237 4.20 -11.35 -14.53
C ALA A 237 4.73 -12.28 -15.62
N ASN A 238 5.98 -12.03 -16.05
CA ASN A 238 6.65 -12.91 -16.99
C ASN A 238 6.97 -14.25 -16.31
N GLN A 239 6.44 -15.34 -16.86
CA GLN A 239 6.58 -16.68 -16.30
C GLN A 239 8.05 -17.10 -16.11
N SER A 240 8.94 -16.72 -17.03
CA SER A 240 10.39 -17.03 -16.92
C SER A 240 11.05 -16.36 -15.70
N VAL A 241 10.60 -15.15 -15.34
CA VAL A 241 11.09 -14.41 -14.17
C VAL A 241 10.56 -15.03 -12.87
N VAL A 242 9.29 -15.44 -12.89
CA VAL A 242 8.67 -16.15 -11.77
C VAL A 242 9.40 -17.47 -11.48
N GLU A 243 9.72 -18.24 -12.52
CA GLU A 243 10.42 -19.53 -12.41
C GLU A 243 11.87 -19.39 -11.93
N ALA A 244 12.59 -18.35 -12.39
CA ALA A 244 13.95 -18.03 -11.96
C ALA A 244 14.03 -17.50 -10.50
N GLY A 245 12.88 -17.27 -9.86
CA GLY A 245 12.75 -16.68 -8.54
C GLY A 245 12.52 -15.19 -8.65
N LEU A 246 11.28 -14.78 -8.40
CA LEU A 246 10.82 -13.40 -8.52
C LEU A 246 11.57 -12.49 -7.52
N ASN A 247 12.14 -11.40 -8.03
CA ASN A 247 12.74 -10.35 -7.20
C ASN A 247 11.67 -9.32 -6.82
N ILE A 248 11.58 -9.02 -5.53
CA ILE A 248 10.59 -8.12 -4.94
C ILE A 248 11.35 -7.06 -4.14
N ILE A 249 11.32 -5.81 -4.57
CA ILE A 249 11.97 -4.69 -3.91
C ILE A 249 11.04 -4.16 -2.82
N CYS A 250 11.40 -4.38 -1.57
CA CYS A 250 10.67 -3.93 -0.39
C CYS A 250 11.11 -2.53 0.01
N VAL A 251 10.18 -1.57 0.00
CA VAL A 251 10.43 -0.16 0.34
C VAL A 251 9.49 0.28 1.46
N GLY A 252 9.98 1.11 2.38
CA GLY A 252 9.18 1.68 3.46
C GLY A 252 9.44 1.06 4.84
N SER A 253 9.07 1.82 5.87
CA SER A 253 9.47 1.55 7.25
C SER A 253 8.82 0.32 7.88
N VAL A 254 7.70 -0.18 7.35
CA VAL A 254 7.01 -1.35 7.91
C VAL A 254 7.87 -2.61 7.76
N PHE A 255 8.70 -2.70 6.71
CA PHE A 255 9.69 -3.79 6.53
C PHE A 255 10.84 -3.80 7.56
N ASN A 256 10.91 -2.84 8.48
CA ASN A 256 11.79 -2.92 9.67
C ASN A 256 11.23 -3.89 10.74
N SER A 257 9.97 -4.29 10.58
CA SER A 257 9.29 -5.31 11.37
C SER A 257 9.12 -6.61 10.58
N TRP A 258 10.05 -6.93 9.67
CA TRP A 258 9.98 -8.12 8.81
C TRP A 258 9.67 -9.40 9.60
N ASP A 259 10.32 -9.63 10.74
CA ASP A 259 10.12 -10.83 11.57
C ASP A 259 8.65 -11.03 12.00
N LEU A 260 7.89 -9.94 12.15
CA LEU A 260 6.46 -9.98 12.49
C LEU A 260 5.56 -10.14 11.24
N LEU A 261 6.02 -9.68 10.08
CA LEU A 261 5.32 -9.79 8.80
C LEU A 261 5.52 -11.17 8.17
N GLU A 262 6.70 -11.77 8.36
CA GLU A 262 7.18 -12.97 7.69
C GLU A 262 6.17 -14.13 7.74
N PRO A 263 5.59 -14.49 8.91
CA PRO A 263 4.71 -15.65 8.98
C PRO A 263 3.48 -15.53 8.07
N GLY A 264 2.89 -14.34 7.98
CA GLY A 264 1.75 -14.09 7.10
C GLY A 264 2.17 -13.93 5.64
N PHE A 265 3.24 -13.18 5.40
CA PHE A 265 3.74 -12.91 4.06
C PHE A 265 4.19 -14.19 3.35
N VAL A 266 5.12 -14.93 3.96
CA VAL A 266 5.66 -16.18 3.42
C VAL A 266 4.59 -17.27 3.43
N GLY A 267 3.77 -17.34 4.50
CA GLY A 267 2.70 -18.33 4.61
C GLY A 267 1.64 -18.24 3.50
N LEU A 268 1.39 -17.05 2.96
CA LEU A 268 0.55 -16.88 1.77
C LEU A 268 1.36 -17.06 0.48
N LEU A 269 2.46 -16.34 0.32
CA LEU A 269 3.16 -16.25 -0.96
C LEU A 269 3.78 -17.59 -1.40
N SER A 270 4.24 -18.41 -0.45
CA SER A 270 4.80 -19.75 -0.72
C SER A 270 3.80 -20.73 -1.36
N LYS A 271 2.50 -20.46 -1.27
CA LYS A 271 1.45 -21.25 -1.96
C LYS A 271 1.37 -20.95 -3.46
N HIS A 272 1.91 -19.79 -3.87
CA HIS A 272 1.86 -19.31 -5.25
C HIS A 272 3.24 -19.29 -5.92
N LEU A 273 4.31 -19.13 -5.15
CA LEU A 273 5.69 -19.04 -5.65
C LEU A 273 6.58 -20.11 -5.02
N ARG A 274 7.32 -20.84 -5.86
CA ARG A 274 8.33 -21.80 -5.39
C ARG A 274 9.60 -21.12 -4.90
N ASN A 275 9.97 -20.00 -5.51
CA ASN A 275 11.17 -19.24 -5.20
C ASN A 275 10.88 -17.74 -5.29
N PHE A 276 11.35 -16.95 -4.34
CA PHE A 276 11.33 -15.49 -4.42
C PHE A 276 12.43 -14.87 -3.56
N ARG A 277 12.84 -13.64 -3.90
CA ARG A 277 13.84 -12.87 -3.16
C ARG A 277 13.27 -11.51 -2.83
N LEU A 278 13.26 -11.17 -1.55
CA LEU A 278 12.99 -9.82 -1.09
C LEU A 278 14.30 -9.03 -1.08
N LEU A 279 14.28 -7.85 -1.67
CA LEU A 279 15.43 -6.96 -1.78
C LEU A 279 15.13 -5.64 -1.07
N LYS A 280 16.13 -5.03 -0.44
CA LYS A 280 16.07 -3.64 0.07
C LYS A 280 16.94 -2.74 -0.79
N LEU A 281 16.56 -1.46 -0.88
CA LEU A 281 17.40 -0.42 -1.48
C LEU A 281 18.47 0.03 -0.47
N LYS A 282 19.72 0.10 -0.91
CA LYS A 282 20.88 0.58 -0.14
C LYS A 282 21.00 2.11 -0.13
N CYS A 283 20.28 2.78 -1.02
CA CYS A 283 20.23 4.22 -1.14
C CYS A 283 18.78 4.69 -1.35
N SER A 284 18.56 6.00 -1.23
CA SER A 284 17.26 6.62 -1.45
C SER A 284 16.75 6.40 -2.87
N SER A 285 15.44 6.27 -3.04
CA SER A 285 14.82 6.16 -4.36
C SER A 285 14.99 7.43 -5.20
N ALA A 286 15.45 8.53 -4.58
CA ALA A 286 15.92 9.74 -5.23
C ALA A 286 17.05 9.46 -6.25
N PHE A 287 17.89 8.44 -6.04
CA PHE A 287 18.90 8.04 -7.04
C PHE A 287 18.24 7.57 -8.34
N GLY A 288 17.21 6.75 -8.23
CA GLY A 288 16.40 6.33 -9.37
C GLY A 288 15.64 7.49 -10.01
N ALA A 289 15.14 8.43 -9.21
CA ALA A 289 14.51 9.65 -9.74
C ALA A 289 15.49 10.49 -10.60
N ALA A 290 16.76 10.57 -10.20
CA ALA A 290 17.80 11.23 -10.98
C ALA A 290 18.08 10.49 -12.30
N LYS A 291 18.14 9.15 -12.25
CA LYS A 291 18.28 8.30 -13.44
C LYS A 291 17.10 8.46 -14.40
N PHE A 292 15.88 8.49 -13.86
CA PHE A 292 14.64 8.70 -14.60
C PHE A 292 14.61 10.05 -15.32
N ALA A 293 15.10 11.11 -14.66
CA ALA A 293 15.26 12.42 -15.28
C ALA A 293 16.35 12.42 -16.37
N ALA A 294 17.46 11.70 -16.16
CA ALA A 294 18.55 11.59 -17.13
C ALA A 294 18.13 10.93 -18.46
N GLU A 295 17.24 9.93 -18.40
CA GLU A 295 16.71 9.27 -19.61
C GLU A 295 15.94 10.23 -20.53
N GLN A 296 15.30 11.27 -19.99
CA GLN A 296 14.58 12.27 -20.80
C GLN A 296 15.49 13.00 -21.79
N ILE A 297 16.78 13.11 -21.45
CA ILE A 297 17.80 13.72 -22.32
C ILE A 297 18.69 12.67 -22.99
N ASN A 298 18.22 11.42 -23.08
CA ASN A 298 18.96 10.27 -23.60
C ASN A 298 20.33 10.08 -22.93
N TYR A 299 20.41 10.33 -21.62
CA TYR A 299 21.62 10.15 -20.84
C TYR A 299 21.50 8.97 -19.87
N GLN A 300 22.42 8.01 -19.99
CA GLN A 300 22.46 6.85 -19.11
C GLN A 300 23.33 7.17 -17.89
N LEU A 301 22.69 7.56 -16.79
CA LEU A 301 23.39 7.90 -15.55
C LEU A 301 23.96 6.62 -14.89
N PRO A 302 25.29 6.51 -14.70
CA PRO A 302 25.89 5.29 -14.19
C PRO A 302 25.74 5.23 -12.67
N ILE A 303 24.73 4.50 -12.19
CA ILE A 303 24.52 4.20 -10.77
C ILE A 303 24.86 2.73 -10.54
N GLY A 304 25.75 2.46 -9.58
CA GLY A 304 26.20 1.10 -9.24
C GLY A 304 25.11 0.20 -8.66
N LYS A 305 25.50 -0.93 -8.05
CA LYS A 305 24.54 -1.82 -7.38
C LYS A 305 23.94 -1.15 -6.14
N THR A 306 22.62 -1.05 -6.12
CA THR A 306 21.82 -0.31 -5.13
C THR A 306 20.87 -1.21 -4.33
N THR A 307 20.89 -2.53 -4.56
CA THR A 307 20.04 -3.50 -3.87
C THR A 307 20.84 -4.46 -3.03
N GLU A 308 20.25 -4.89 -1.91
CA GLU A 308 20.75 -5.97 -1.07
C GLU A 308 19.63 -6.96 -0.72
N LEU A 309 20.00 -8.19 -0.40
CA LEU A 309 19.05 -9.23 -0.05
C LEU A 309 18.49 -8.98 1.35
N LEU A 310 17.15 -8.90 1.46
CA LEU A 310 16.43 -8.90 2.73
C LEU A 310 16.11 -10.33 3.16
N TYR A 311 15.55 -11.12 2.24
CA TYR A 311 15.06 -12.47 2.51
C TYR A 311 15.05 -13.28 1.22
N ALA A 312 15.27 -14.60 1.32
CA ALA A 312 15.12 -15.51 0.19
C ALA A 312 14.30 -16.73 0.63
N TYR A 313 13.32 -17.07 -0.19
CA TYR A 313 12.54 -18.29 -0.05
C TYR A 313 12.81 -19.22 -1.22
N SER A 314 12.99 -20.51 -0.92
CA SER A 314 13.03 -21.58 -1.91
C SER A 314 12.36 -22.82 -1.32
N ALA A 315 11.33 -23.34 -1.99
CA ALA A 315 10.66 -24.55 -1.58
C ALA A 315 11.62 -25.75 -1.72
N THR A 316 11.97 -26.40 -0.62
CA THR A 316 12.79 -27.63 -0.64
C THR A 316 12.04 -28.76 -1.35
N THR A 317 12.71 -29.44 -2.28
CA THR A 317 12.18 -30.52 -3.12
C THR A 317 11.95 -31.85 -2.36
N SER A 318 11.45 -31.82 -1.13
CA SER A 318 11.14 -33.03 -0.35
C SER A 318 9.67 -33.05 0.05
N GLY A 319 8.87 -33.87 -0.67
CA GLY A 319 7.61 -34.40 -0.15
C GLY A 319 6.30 -33.84 -0.71
N TYR A 320 6.10 -33.81 -2.03
CA TYR A 320 4.75 -33.80 -2.61
C TYR A 320 4.47 -35.13 -3.31
N LEU A 321 4.28 -36.18 -2.50
CA LEU A 321 3.49 -37.35 -2.85
C LEU A 321 2.62 -37.66 -1.63
N ALA A 322 1.41 -37.07 -1.58
CA ALA A 322 0.23 -37.66 -0.95
C ALA A 322 -0.99 -36.73 -1.12
N ASN A 323 -1.87 -37.18 -2.01
CA ASN A 323 -3.32 -37.02 -2.01
C ASN A 323 -3.93 -35.61 -1.99
N GLY A 324 -4.46 -35.26 -3.17
CA GLY A 324 -5.36 -34.12 -3.34
C GLY A 324 -6.61 -34.25 -2.48
N HIS A 325 -6.86 -33.21 -1.71
CA HIS A 325 -8.19 -32.64 -1.57
C HIS A 325 -8.08 -31.16 -1.93
N HIS A 326 -8.75 -30.77 -3.00
CA HIS A 326 -9.09 -29.37 -3.27
C HIS A 326 -9.89 -28.85 -2.08
N VAL A 327 -9.22 -28.15 -1.16
CA VAL A 327 -9.91 -27.26 -0.22
C VAL A 327 -10.14 -25.96 -0.98
N ASN A 328 -11.38 -25.74 -1.39
CA ASN A 328 -11.82 -24.52 -2.04
C ASN A 328 -11.80 -23.37 -1.03
N VAL A 329 -10.67 -22.68 -0.92
CA VAL A 329 -10.47 -21.53 -0.02
C VAL A 329 -11.20 -20.27 -0.51
N ASP A 330 -11.76 -20.27 -1.72
CA ASP A 330 -12.54 -19.12 -2.25
C ASP A 330 -13.92 -18.98 -1.61
N ALA A 331 -14.41 -20.00 -0.89
CA ALA A 331 -15.73 -19.96 -0.26
C ALA A 331 -15.75 -19.28 1.12
N ALA A 332 -14.61 -19.16 1.81
CA ALA A 332 -14.55 -18.62 3.18
C ALA A 332 -14.25 -17.10 3.26
N MET A 333 -13.99 -16.42 2.14
CA MET A 333 -13.63 -15.00 2.13
C MET A 333 -14.51 -14.09 1.28
N ARG A 334 -15.52 -14.63 0.58
CA ARG A 334 -16.42 -13.84 -0.28
C ARG A 334 -17.49 -13.02 0.47
N ASN A 335 -17.60 -13.14 1.79
CA ASN A 335 -18.67 -12.51 2.57
C ASN A 335 -18.21 -11.56 3.69
N GLY A 336 -16.98 -11.02 3.67
CA GLY A 336 -16.62 -9.92 4.59
C GLY A 336 -16.80 -10.19 6.10
N TYR A 337 -16.73 -11.46 6.52
CA TYR A 337 -16.74 -11.86 7.93
C TYR A 337 -15.42 -12.54 8.32
N ASP A 338 -15.06 -12.34 9.58
CA ASP A 338 -13.80 -12.72 10.25
C ASP A 338 -13.34 -14.15 9.96
N VAL A 339 -12.02 -14.29 9.78
CA VAL A 339 -11.35 -15.58 9.60
C VAL A 339 -10.81 -16.07 10.94
N HIS A 340 -11.70 -16.42 11.86
CA HIS A 340 -11.34 -17.17 13.06
C HIS A 340 -11.82 -18.62 12.93
N GLY A 341 -10.86 -19.54 12.77
CA GLY A 341 -11.15 -20.97 12.84
C GLY A 341 -10.31 -21.89 11.97
N ILE A 342 -8.98 -21.76 11.96
CA ILE A 342 -8.10 -22.89 11.60
C ILE A 342 -6.88 -22.89 12.51
N ASN A 343 -7.04 -23.42 13.72
CA ASN A 343 -5.93 -23.94 14.52
C ASN A 343 -6.37 -25.29 15.08
N GLY A 344 -5.93 -26.36 14.42
CA GLY A 344 -6.10 -27.72 14.90
C GLY A 344 -5.19 -27.97 16.09
N ARG A 345 -5.76 -28.00 17.31
CA ARG A 345 -5.12 -28.63 18.46
C ARG A 345 -5.02 -30.13 18.18
N LYS A 346 -3.80 -30.68 18.26
CA LYS A 346 -3.59 -32.12 18.48
C LYS A 346 -4.14 -32.45 19.87
N ASN A 347 -5.26 -33.15 19.93
CA ASN A 347 -5.66 -33.86 21.14
C ASN A 347 -5.09 -35.28 21.06
N GLU A 348 -4.25 -35.59 22.04
CA GLU A 348 -3.76 -36.93 22.34
C GLU A 348 -4.92 -37.82 22.82
N GLY A 349 -4.91 -39.09 22.40
CA GLY A 349 -5.57 -40.19 23.11
C GLY A 349 -7.10 -40.30 22.98
N GLY A 350 -7.58 -41.06 22.01
CA GLY A 350 -8.97 -41.53 21.99
C GLY A 350 -9.24 -42.51 20.86
N LYS A 351 -9.37 -43.80 21.19
CA LYS A 351 -9.68 -44.90 20.27
C LYS A 351 -11.00 -44.62 19.52
N ILE A 352 -10.99 -44.71 18.19
CA ILE A 352 -12.19 -44.70 17.35
C ILE A 352 -12.63 -46.15 17.15
N ASN A 353 -13.76 -46.53 17.74
CA ASN A 353 -14.59 -47.63 17.25
C ASN A 353 -15.71 -47.04 16.41
N GLY A 354 -15.80 -47.47 15.15
CA GLY A 354 -16.84 -47.04 14.24
C GLY A 354 -18.20 -47.65 14.58
N ASN A 355 -19.27 -46.88 14.33
CA ASN A 355 -20.48 -47.46 13.79
C ASN A 355 -21.28 -46.40 13.01
N SER A 356 -21.49 -46.69 11.73
CA SER A 356 -22.38 -45.99 10.83
C SER A 356 -23.82 -46.43 11.07
N ASN A 357 -24.77 -45.49 11.11
CA ASN A 357 -26.15 -45.75 10.72
C ASN A 357 -26.79 -44.47 10.20
N GLY A 358 -27.00 -44.42 8.89
CA GLY A 358 -27.83 -43.42 8.24
C GLY A 358 -29.31 -43.80 8.30
N HIS A 359 -30.19 -42.81 8.32
CA HIS A 359 -31.60 -42.97 7.96
C HIS A 359 -32.07 -41.73 7.19
N SER A 360 -32.54 -41.98 5.97
CA SER A 360 -33.27 -41.10 5.08
C SER A 360 -34.77 -41.16 5.35
N ASN A 361 -35.48 -40.05 5.15
CA ASN A 361 -36.91 -39.91 4.74
C ASN A 361 -37.15 -38.41 4.55
N GLY A 362 -37.90 -37.85 3.60
CA GLY A 362 -38.95 -38.33 2.70
C GLY A 362 -39.94 -37.16 2.54
N ARG A 363 -40.24 -36.73 1.32
CA ARG A 363 -41.09 -35.56 0.94
C ARG A 363 -42.57 -35.70 1.33
N SER A 364 -43.27 -34.56 1.51
CA SER A 364 -44.66 -34.37 1.02
C SER A 364 -45.08 -32.89 0.95
N ASN A 365 -45.68 -32.51 -0.20
CA ASN A 365 -46.34 -31.23 -0.48
C ASN A 365 -47.76 -31.16 0.11
N GLY A 366 -48.26 -29.93 0.36
CA GLY A 366 -49.68 -29.64 0.54
C GLY A 366 -49.99 -28.15 0.35
N HIS A 367 -50.76 -27.81 -0.69
CA HIS A 367 -51.35 -26.50 -0.96
C HIS A 367 -52.73 -26.37 -0.28
N SER A 368 -53.10 -25.16 0.14
CA SER A 368 -54.49 -24.66 0.07
C SER A 368 -54.58 -23.14 0.19
N ASN A 369 -55.32 -22.53 -0.75
CA ASN A 369 -55.66 -21.10 -0.87
C ASN A 369 -56.72 -20.63 0.13
N GLY A 370 -56.78 -19.31 0.37
CA GLY A 370 -57.94 -18.61 0.93
C GLY A 370 -57.82 -17.09 0.76
N HIS A 371 -58.54 -16.54 -0.23
CA HIS A 371 -58.74 -15.11 -0.51
C HIS A 371 -59.75 -14.46 0.45
N SER A 372 -59.60 -13.16 0.74
CA SER A 372 -60.69 -12.19 0.64
C SER A 372 -60.20 -10.72 0.65
N ASN A 373 -60.82 -9.94 -0.23
CA ASN A 373 -60.59 -8.55 -0.63
C ASN A 373 -60.94 -7.46 0.40
N GLY A 374 -60.41 -6.25 0.17
CA GLY A 374 -60.98 -4.98 0.64
C GLY A 374 -60.29 -3.77 -0.03
N ASN A 375 -60.97 -3.14 -0.99
CA ASN A 375 -60.54 -2.03 -1.85
C ASN A 375 -60.85 -0.64 -1.27
N TYR A 376 -60.34 0.39 -1.98
CA TYR A 376 -60.74 1.82 -2.09
C TYR A 376 -60.03 2.82 -1.16
N SER A 377 -59.64 4.05 -1.54
CA SER A 377 -59.31 4.74 -2.82
C SER A 377 -59.01 6.23 -2.48
N ASN A 378 -58.03 6.83 -3.18
CA ASN A 378 -57.80 8.23 -3.60
C ASN A 378 -58.37 9.46 -2.85
N GLY A 379 -57.52 10.49 -2.76
CA GLY A 379 -57.92 11.91 -2.63
C GLY A 379 -56.77 12.89 -2.93
N HIS A 380 -56.94 13.75 -3.93
CA HIS A 380 -56.09 14.86 -4.42
C HIS A 380 -56.44 16.23 -3.79
N SER A 381 -55.47 17.15 -3.69
CA SER A 381 -55.55 18.62 -3.97
C SER A 381 -54.19 19.30 -3.63
N HIS A 382 -53.44 19.98 -4.52
CA HIS A 382 -53.54 21.36 -5.10
C HIS A 382 -53.62 22.48 -4.01
N THR A 383 -52.93 23.64 -4.00
CA THR A 383 -51.90 24.37 -4.79
C THR A 383 -51.62 25.73 -4.11
N ASN A 384 -50.42 26.32 -4.33
CA ASN A 384 -50.10 27.77 -4.49
C ASN A 384 -50.23 28.74 -3.27
N ASP A 385 -49.44 29.82 -3.08
CA ASP A 385 -48.53 30.59 -3.95
C ASP A 385 -47.69 31.64 -3.15
N ASN A 386 -46.63 32.16 -3.82
CA ASN A 386 -45.95 33.48 -3.71
C ASN A 386 -44.94 33.79 -2.57
N ASN A 387 -43.75 34.43 -2.73
CA ASN A 387 -42.78 34.87 -3.78
C ASN A 387 -41.72 35.78 -3.02
N PRO A 388 -40.65 36.41 -3.59
CA PRO A 388 -39.74 36.12 -4.72
C PRO A 388 -38.21 36.38 -4.45
N ILE A 389 -37.38 36.31 -5.52
CA ILE A 389 -36.05 36.97 -5.79
C ILE A 389 -34.81 36.20 -5.23
N GLU A 390 -33.73 35.84 -5.93
CA GLU A 390 -33.03 36.40 -7.10
C GLU A 390 -32.21 35.33 -7.88
N THR A 391 -31.95 35.63 -9.14
CA THR A 391 -31.23 34.86 -10.16
C THR A 391 -29.72 34.74 -9.94
N THR A 392 -29.11 33.61 -10.32
CA THR A 392 -27.89 33.58 -11.17
C THR A 392 -27.58 32.19 -11.70
N ASN A 393 -27.28 32.13 -13.00
CA ASN A 393 -26.90 30.97 -13.79
C ASN A 393 -25.63 30.29 -13.26
N ILE A 394 -25.65 28.96 -13.10
CA ILE A 394 -24.45 28.11 -13.24
C ILE A 394 -24.82 26.91 -14.12
N SER A 395 -24.36 26.96 -15.37
CA SER A 395 -24.29 25.84 -16.28
C SER A 395 -22.92 25.15 -16.11
N SER A 396 -22.87 23.97 -15.50
CA SER A 396 -21.77 23.03 -15.74
C SER A 396 -22.21 21.59 -15.45
N ASN A 397 -22.48 20.85 -16.51
CA ASN A 397 -22.42 19.39 -16.51
C ASN A 397 -20.98 18.94 -16.23
N CYS A 398 -20.76 18.13 -15.20
CA CYS A 398 -19.93 16.92 -15.30
C CYS A 398 -20.07 16.10 -14.02
N ALA A 399 -20.76 14.98 -14.13
CA ALA A 399 -20.63 13.86 -13.24
C ALA A 399 -19.30 13.16 -13.50
N ILE A 400 -18.53 12.89 -12.45
CA ILE A 400 -17.55 11.79 -12.43
C ILE A 400 -17.75 11.10 -11.08
N ILE A 401 -18.14 9.83 -11.19
CA ILE A 401 -18.27 8.83 -10.13
C ILE A 401 -16.88 8.35 -9.73
#